data_AF-A0A024CI26-F1
#
_entry.id   AF-A0A024CI26-F1
#
_cell.length_a   1.000
_cell.length_b   1.000
_cell.length_c   1.000
_cell.angle_alpha   90.00
_cell.angle_beta   90.00
_cell.angle_gamma   90.00
#
_symmetry.space_group_name_H-M   'P 1'
#
loop_
_entity.id
_entity.type
_entity.pdbx_description
1 polymer ?
#
loop_
_entity_poly.entity_id
_entity_poly.type
_entity_poly.pdbx_seq_one_letter_code
_entity_poly.pdbx_strand_id
1 'polypeptide(L)'
;MPVSIEAEKALPRFVELIAQDGDLQDRFNSVDDINSLRNLILSVEPLLTGAALIPLEQATRPPKILVDSGHTSQKIPWRLLRCTGGPLVLQFICLKSNFAIWIEPC
;
A
#
# COMPACT_ATOMS: atom_id res chain seq x y z
N MET A 1 -10.88 15.08 10.09
CA MET A 1 -12.14 14.83 9.33
C MET A 1 -12.12 13.40 8.76
N PRO A 2 -13.22 12.79 8.27
CA PRO A 2 -13.07 11.57 7.46
C PRO A 2 -12.29 11.90 6.18
N VAL A 3 -11.44 10.98 5.72
CA VAL A 3 -10.74 11.09 4.43
C VAL A 3 -11.79 11.21 3.32
N SER A 4 -11.63 12.15 2.38
CA SER A 4 -12.58 12.31 1.28
C SER A 4 -12.52 11.11 0.33
N ILE A 5 -13.64 10.82 -0.34
CA ILE A 5 -13.73 9.73 -1.33
C ILE A 5 -12.70 9.94 -2.45
N GLU A 6 -12.46 11.19 -2.83
CA GLU A 6 -11.47 11.58 -3.84
C GLU A 6 -10.05 11.25 -3.39
N ALA A 7 -9.72 11.49 -2.11
CA ALA A 7 -8.42 11.13 -1.57
C ALA A 7 -8.25 9.60 -1.55
N GLU A 8 -9.29 8.84 -1.19
CA GLU A 8 -9.22 7.37 -1.19
C GLU A 8 -8.88 6.76 -2.56
N LYS A 9 -9.19 7.45 -3.67
CA LYS A 9 -8.81 7.03 -5.03
C LYS A 9 -7.31 7.05 -5.28
N ALA A 10 -6.51 7.72 -4.43
CA ALA A 10 -5.06 7.71 -4.53
C ALA A 10 -4.48 6.31 -4.31
N LEU A 11 -5.09 5.48 -3.45
CA LEU A 11 -4.65 4.11 -3.19
C LEU A 11 -4.76 3.19 -4.42
N PRO A 12 -5.92 3.05 -5.09
CA PRO A 12 -6.02 2.26 -6.32
C PRO A 12 -5.18 2.86 -7.47
N ARG A 13 -5.12 4.20 -7.60
CA ARG A 13 -4.24 4.86 -8.59
C ARG A 13 -2.77 4.49 -8.38
N PHE A 14 -2.31 4.49 -7.14
CA PHE A 14 -0.95 4.10 -6.79
C PHE A 14 -0.64 2.65 -7.16
N VAL A 15 -1.59 1.73 -6.97
CA VAL A 15 -1.46 0.33 -7.43
C VAL A 15 -1.29 0.27 -8.95
N GLU A 16 -2.10 1.01 -9.71
CA GLU A 16 -2.01 1.05 -11.18
C GLU A 16 -0.63 1.56 -11.65
N LEU A 17 -0.12 2.62 -11.02
CA LEU A 17 1.20 3.19 -11.32
C LEU A 17 2.33 2.18 -11.06
N ILE A 18 2.31 1.51 -9.90
CA ILE A 18 3.30 0.47 -9.58
C ILE A 18 3.19 -0.72 -10.53
N ALA A 19 1.98 -1.16 -10.86
CA ALA A 19 1.77 -2.32 -11.72
C ALA A 19 2.33 -2.13 -13.13
N GLN A 20 2.40 -0.88 -13.61
CA GLN A 20 2.92 -0.50 -14.93
C GLN A 20 4.44 -0.31 -14.96
N ASP A 21 5.10 -0.20 -13.80
CA ASP A 21 6.51 0.13 -13.68
C ASP A 21 7.30 -1.00 -12.98
N GLY A 22 8.09 -1.73 -13.75
CA GLY A 22 8.92 -2.83 -13.24
C GLY A 22 10.05 -2.37 -12.33
N ASP A 23 10.66 -1.22 -12.62
CA ASP A 23 11.76 -0.68 -11.82
C ASP A 23 11.26 -0.22 -10.45
N LEU A 24 10.05 0.36 -10.38
CA LEU A 24 9.41 0.66 -9.11
C LEU A 24 9.13 -0.60 -8.29
N GLN A 25 8.67 -1.69 -8.93
CA GLN A 25 8.43 -2.95 -8.24
C GLN A 25 9.73 -3.55 -7.66
N ASP A 26 10.83 -3.51 -8.42
CA ASP A 26 12.15 -3.92 -7.94
C ASP A 26 12.59 -3.09 -6.73
N ARG A 27 12.38 -1.77 -6.79
CA ARG A 27 12.66 -0.87 -5.68
C ARG A 27 11.84 -1.26 -4.45
N PHE A 28 10.54 -1.47 -4.56
CA PHE A 28 9.68 -1.92 -3.45
C PHE A 28 10.13 -3.27 -2.87
N ASN A 29 10.56 -4.21 -3.71
CA ASN A 29 11.12 -5.49 -3.25
C ASN A 29 12.43 -5.35 -2.49
N SER A 30 13.19 -4.28 -2.74
CA SER A 30 14.49 -4.02 -2.10
C SER A 30 14.41 -3.25 -0.78
N VAL A 31 13.28 -2.58 -0.49
CA VAL A 31 13.06 -1.76 0.72
C VAL A 31 12.97 -2.64 1.97
N ASP A 32 13.71 -2.25 3.00
CA ASP A 32 13.70 -2.89 4.33
C ASP A 32 13.47 -1.92 5.50
N ASP A 33 13.39 -0.61 5.26
CA ASP A 33 13.13 0.40 6.28
C ASP A 33 11.97 1.35 5.94
N ILE A 34 11.37 1.94 6.98
CA ILE A 34 10.17 2.77 6.86
C ILE A 34 10.45 4.13 6.19
N ASN A 35 11.67 4.67 6.32
CA ASN A 35 12.01 5.97 5.75
C ASN A 35 12.16 5.86 4.24
N SER A 36 12.87 4.83 3.77
CA SER A 36 12.97 4.51 2.34
C SER A 36 11.61 4.21 1.73
N LEU A 37 10.74 3.47 2.45
CA LEU A 37 9.37 3.23 2.02
C LEU A 37 8.58 4.53 1.84
N ARG A 38 8.59 5.41 2.84
CA ARG A 38 7.88 6.70 2.78
C ARG A 38 8.37 7.57 1.63
N ASN A 39 9.69 7.66 1.44
CA ASN A 39 10.26 8.41 0.32
C ASN A 39 9.82 7.85 -1.04
N LEU A 40 9.79 6.52 -1.17
CA LEU A 40 9.36 5.85 -2.39
C LEU A 40 7.86 6.08 -2.65
N ILE A 41 7.01 5.92 -1.63
CA ILE A 41 5.57 6.19 -1.74
C ILE A 41 5.31 7.63 -2.17
N LEU A 42 5.91 8.61 -1.49
CA LEU A 42 5.72 10.03 -1.79
C LEU A 42 6.24 10.42 -3.19
N SER A 43 7.24 9.70 -3.71
CA SER A 43 7.74 9.91 -5.08
C SER A 43 6.77 9.47 -6.17
N VAL A 44 5.84 8.56 -5.85
CA VAL A 44 4.83 8.02 -6.78
C VAL A 44 3.48 8.70 -6.55
N GLU A 45 3.04 8.79 -5.29
CA GLU A 45 1.76 9.37 -4.90
C GLU A 45 1.91 10.21 -3.63
N PRO A 46 2.05 11.55 -3.75
CA PRO A 46 2.22 12.44 -2.61
C PRO A 46 1.03 12.49 -1.65
N LEU A 47 -0.16 12.07 -2.09
CA LEU A 47 -1.36 12.03 -1.26
C LEU A 47 -1.35 10.88 -0.24
N LEU A 48 -0.47 9.89 -0.40
CA LEU A 48 -0.34 8.78 0.54
C LEU A 48 0.59 9.18 1.69
N THR A 49 0.00 9.56 2.81
CA THR A 49 0.73 10.11 3.97
C THR A 49 1.06 9.05 5.03
N GLY A 50 0.23 8.02 5.16
CA GLY A 50 0.38 6.96 6.15
C GLY A 50 1.11 5.74 5.60
N ALA A 51 2.14 5.27 6.30
CA ALA A 51 2.83 4.02 5.98
C ALA A 51 3.37 3.34 7.23
N ALA A 52 3.36 2.01 7.24
CA ALA A 52 3.96 1.17 8.26
C ALA A 52 4.54 -0.12 7.67
N LEU A 53 5.67 -0.57 8.21
CA LEU A 53 6.17 -1.94 8.03
C LEU A 53 5.37 -2.86 8.94
N ILE A 54 4.92 -4.00 8.41
CA ILE A 54 4.12 -4.97 9.15
C ILE A 54 4.75 -6.37 9.07
N PRO A 55 4.64 -7.18 10.13
CA PRO A 55 5.03 -8.59 10.08
C PRO A 55 4.20 -9.38 9.05
N LEU A 56 4.75 -10.50 8.57
CA LEU A 56 4.08 -11.35 7.58
C LEU A 56 2.76 -11.91 8.13
N GLU A 57 2.69 -12.22 9.43
CA GLU A 57 1.48 -12.69 10.08
C GLU A 57 0.35 -11.65 10.04
N GLN A 58 0.71 -10.37 10.19
CA GLN A 58 -0.25 -9.27 10.08
C GLN A 58 -0.65 -9.01 8.63
N ALA A 59 0.30 -9.11 7.69
CA ALA A 59 -0.01 -9.01 6.28
C ALA A 59 -0.98 -10.12 5.88
N THR A 60 -0.62 -11.38 6.07
CA THR A 60 -1.42 -12.56 5.62
C THR A 60 -2.72 -12.79 6.39
N ARG A 61 -2.99 -12.00 7.44
CA ARG A 61 -4.23 -12.12 8.21
C ARG A 61 -5.46 -11.96 7.30
N PRO A 62 -6.51 -12.78 7.49
CA PRO A 62 -7.76 -12.62 6.76
C PRO A 62 -8.35 -11.22 6.98
N PRO A 63 -8.66 -10.47 5.90
CA PRO A 63 -9.24 -9.14 6.04
C PRO A 63 -10.68 -9.21 6.50
N LYS A 64 -11.12 -8.22 7.30
CA LYS A 64 -12.53 -8.08 7.66
C LYS A 64 -13.39 -7.69 6.45
N ILE A 65 -12.86 -6.79 5.62
CA ILE A 65 -13.49 -6.34 4.38
C ILE A 65 -12.37 -6.22 3.34
N LEU A 66 -12.37 -7.13 2.37
CA LEU A 66 -11.53 -7.06 1.18
C LEU A 66 -12.24 -6.20 0.14
N VAL A 67 -11.64 -5.08 -0.26
CA VAL A 67 -12.17 -4.21 -1.31
C VAL A 67 -11.68 -4.67 -2.66
N ASP A 68 -10.37 -4.92 -2.77
CA ASP A 68 -9.75 -5.39 -3.99
C ASP A 68 -8.43 -6.12 -3.68
N SER A 69 -7.93 -6.91 -4.63
CA SER A 69 -6.65 -7.60 -4.52
C SER A 69 -6.12 -8.02 -5.87
N GLY A 70 -4.80 -8.10 -5.98
CA GLY A 70 -4.17 -8.61 -7.18
C GLY A 70 -2.69 -8.89 -6.97
N HIS A 71 -2.00 -9.05 -8.09
CA HIS A 71 -0.57 -9.20 -8.15
C HIS A 71 -0.01 -8.22 -9.16
N THR A 72 1.17 -7.68 -8.90
CA THR A 72 1.91 -6.91 -9.90
C THR A 72 2.57 -7.84 -10.93
N SER A 73 3.18 -7.29 -11.99
CA SER A 73 3.90 -8.07 -13.01
C SER A 73 5.07 -8.88 -12.41
N GLN A 74 5.73 -8.38 -11.37
CA GLN A 74 6.73 -9.11 -10.58
C GLN A 74 6.15 -10.03 -9.50
N LYS A 75 4.85 -10.35 -9.58
CA LYS A 75 4.14 -11.23 -8.64
C LYS A 75 4.09 -10.71 -7.20
N ILE A 76 4.26 -9.41 -6.97
CA ILE A 76 4.06 -8.82 -5.63
C ILE A 76 2.56 -8.84 -5.33
N PRO A 77 2.09 -9.58 -4.32
CA PRO A 77 0.70 -9.55 -3.92
C PRO A 77 0.36 -8.22 -3.26
N TRP A 78 -0.77 -7.64 -3.67
CA TRP A 78 -1.33 -6.44 -3.04
C TRP A 78 -2.80 -6.65 -2.70
N ARG A 79 -3.25 -6.02 -1.62
CA ARG A 79 -4.63 -6.10 -1.13
C ARG A 79 -5.09 -4.74 -0.63
N LEU A 80 -6.26 -4.32 -1.06
CA LEU A 80 -6.93 -3.12 -0.62
C LEU A 80 -8.01 -3.49 0.38
N LEU A 81 -7.87 -3.04 1.62
CA LEU A 81 -8.66 -3.45 2.77
C LEU A 81 -9.40 -2.27 3.39
N ARG A 82 -10.65 -2.47 3.79
CA ARG A 82 -11.41 -1.48 4.55
C ARG A 82 -11.45 -1.88 6.03
N CYS A 83 -10.94 -1.02 6.89
CA CYS A 83 -11.14 -1.17 8.33
C CYS A 83 -12.58 -0.75 8.69
N THR A 84 -13.27 -1.52 9.54
CA THR A 84 -14.63 -1.18 9.99
C THR A 84 -14.61 0.15 10.74
N GLY A 85 -15.18 1.22 10.16
CA GLY A 85 -15.11 2.58 10.73
C GLY A 85 -13.72 3.23 10.65
N GLY A 86 -12.79 2.65 9.90
CA GLY A 86 -11.42 3.16 9.72
C GLY A 86 -11.10 3.48 8.25
N PRO A 87 -9.85 3.90 7.96
CA PRO A 87 -9.44 4.25 6.61
C PRO A 87 -9.34 3.01 5.71
N LEU A 88 -9.27 3.28 4.41
CA LEU A 88 -8.82 2.32 3.41
C LEU A 88 -7.31 2.10 3.58
N VAL A 89 -6.89 0.83 3.57
CA VAL A 89 -5.50 0.42 3.77
C VAL A 89 -5.07 -0.46 2.61
N LEU A 90 -4.00 -0.07 1.94
CA LEU A 90 -3.33 -0.87 0.92
C LEU A 90 -2.18 -1.64 1.55
N GLN A 91 -2.18 -2.95 1.38
CA GLN A 91 -1.10 -3.82 1.81
C GLN A 91 -0.34 -4.35 0.60
N PHE A 92 0.99 -4.36 0.70
CA PHE A 92 1.87 -5.08 -0.21
C PHE A 92 2.69 -6.10 0.57
N ILE A 93 2.87 -7.27 -0.04
CA ILE A 93 3.67 -8.36 0.49
C ILE A 93 4.91 -8.48 -0.40
N CYS A 94 5.92 -7.65 -0.14
CA CYS A 94 7.15 -7.66 -0.93
C CYS A 94 8.15 -8.70 -0.40
N LEU A 95 9.20 -8.95 -1.18
CA LEU A 95 10.18 -10.00 -0.89
C LEU A 95 10.89 -9.82 0.47
N LYS A 96 11.34 -8.60 0.77
CA LYS A 96 12.07 -8.29 2.01
C LYS A 96 11.17 -7.90 3.18
N SER A 97 10.17 -7.08 2.90
CA SER A 97 9.32 -6.47 3.92
C SER A 97 7.88 -6.35 3.43
N ASN A 98 6.93 -6.43 4.36
CA ASN A 98 5.53 -6.18 4.08
C ASN A 98 5.16 -4.81 4.60
N PHE A 99 4.26 -4.13 3.91
CA PHE A 99 3.86 -2.79 4.31
C PHE A 99 2.38 -2.55 4.16
N ALA A 100 1.89 -1.67 5.02
CA ALA A 100 0.56 -1.10 4.99
C ALA A 100 0.68 0.39 4.68
N ILE A 101 -0.15 0.87 3.76
CA ILE A 101 -0.19 2.25 3.29
C ILE A 101 -1.63 2.74 3.40
N TRP A 102 -1.83 3.95 3.90
CA TRP A 102 -3.15 4.56 4.04
C TRP A 102 -3.04 6.08 3.92
N ILE A 103 -4.17 6.76 3.94
CA ILE A 103 -4.24 8.21 3.96
C ILE A 103 -4.62 8.63 5.37
N GLU A 104 -3.79 9.45 6.00
CA GLU A 104 -4.10 9.99 7.32
C GLU A 104 -5.18 11.09 7.19
N PRO A 105 -6.18 11.10 8.08
CA PRO A 105 -7.16 12.16 8.11
C PRO A 105 -6.49 13.46 8.60
N CYS A 106 -6.54 14.50 7.77
CA CYS A 106 -6.18 15.86 8.16
C CYS A 106 -7.24 16.50 9.08
#